data_AF-A0A0D2AU03-F1
#
_entry.id   AF-A0A0D2AU03-F1
#
_cell.length_a   1.000
_cell.length_b   1.000
_cell.length_c   1.000
_cell.angle_alpha   90.00
_cell.angle_beta   90.00
_cell.angle_gamma   90.00
#
_symmetry.space_group_name_H-M   'P 1'
#
loop_
_entity.id
_entity.type
_entity.pdbx_description
1 polymer ?
#
loop_
_entity_poly.entity_id
_entity_poly.type
_entity_poly.pdbx_seq_one_letter_code
_entity_poly.pdbx_strand_id
1 'polypeptide(L)' 'MATTLHLCSESKPLEHRSALTPSTTKALLDAGYKVNVECSPERIFDDSEFEAVGATLVPEGSWKDEKMPRQII' A
#
# COMPACT_ATOMS: atom_id res chain seq x y z
N MET A 1 17.84 4.57 -8.43
CA MET A 1 16.61 3.75 -8.49
C MET A 1 15.86 4.02 -7.19
N ALA A 2 14.63 4.52 -7.25
CA ALA A 2 13.82 4.72 -6.04
C ALA A 2 13.40 3.37 -5.47
N THR A 3 13.47 3.20 -4.14
CA THR A 3 12.98 2.00 -3.47
C THR A 3 11.44 1.96 -3.57
N THR A 4 10.91 0.82 -4.02
CA THR A 4 9.46 0.59 -4.08
C THR A 4 9.02 -0.18 -2.85
N LEU A 5 8.02 0.34 -2.15
CA LEU A 5 7.32 -0.29 -1.04
C LEU A 5 5.96 -0.78 -1.52
N HIS A 6 5.53 -1.94 -1.02
CA HIS A 6 4.24 -2.55 -1.36
C HIS A 6 3.48 -2.89 -0.08
N LEU A 7 2.38 -2.17 0.15
CA LEU A 7 1.48 -2.38 1.28
C LEU A 7 0.45 -3.45 0.91
N CYS A 8 0.51 -4.59 1.58
CA CYS A 8 -0.43 -5.69 1.37
C CYS A 8 -1.79 -5.44 2.01
N SER A 9 -2.83 -6.07 1.45
CA SER A 9 -4.10 -6.24 2.16
C SER A 9 -3.89 -7.23 3.32
N GLU A 10 -4.40 -6.88 4.50
CA GLU A 10 -4.37 -7.77 5.65
C GLU A 10 -5.37 -8.91 5.45
N SER A 11 -4.96 -10.14 5.76
CA SER A 11 -5.80 -11.34 5.60
C SER A 11 -6.30 -11.91 6.93
N LYS A 12 -5.80 -11.39 8.05
CA LYS A 12 -6.21 -11.82 9.38
C LYS A 12 -7.63 -11.32 9.65
N PRO A 13 -8.57 -12.18 10.09
CA PRO A 13 -9.94 -11.75 10.39
C PRO A 13 -9.98 -10.59 11.39
N LEU A 14 -10.79 -9.57 11.09
CA LEU A 14 -11.00 -8.36 11.89
C LEU A 14 -9.76 -7.47 12.07
N GLU A 15 -8.74 -7.65 11.22
CA GLU A 15 -7.56 -6.79 11.20
C GLU A 15 -7.79 -5.59 10.28
N HIS A 16 -8.40 -4.54 10.83
CA HIS A 16 -8.71 -3.32 10.10
C HIS A 16 -7.53 -2.32 10.07
N ARG A 17 -6.46 -2.57 10.84
CA ARG A 17 -5.30 -1.66 10.87
C ARG A 17 -4.53 -1.74 9.56
N SER A 18 -3.78 -0.68 9.27
CA SER A 18 -2.90 -0.63 8.12
C SER A 18 -1.49 -0.23 8.55
N ALA A 19 -0.47 -0.88 7.99
CA ALA A 19 0.93 -0.57 8.29
C ALA A 19 1.31 0.85 7.85
N LEU A 20 0.68 1.37 6.78
CA LEU A 20 0.76 2.77 6.39
C LEU A 20 -0.60 3.45 6.53
N THR A 21 -0.57 4.73 6.84
CA THR A 21 -1.72 5.62 6.74
C THR A 21 -1.58 6.47 5.47
N PRO A 22 -2.65 7.11 4.98
CA PRO A 22 -2.53 8.07 3.87
C PRO A 22 -1.47 9.16 4.14
N SER A 23 -1.35 9.62 5.39
CA SER A 23 -0.36 10.61 5.80
C SER A 23 1.08 10.10 5.75
N THR A 24 1.36 8.87 6.22
CA THR A 24 2.73 8.32 6.14
C THR A 24 3.08 7.91 4.71
N THR A 25 2.11 7.42 3.93
CA THR A 25 2.28 7.17 2.49
C THR A 25 2.69 8.43 1.75
N LYS A 26 2.03 9.56 2.01
CA LYS A 26 2.43 10.85 1.43
C LYS A 26 3.87 11.22 1.77
N ALA A 27 4.27 11.10 3.03
CA ALA A 27 5.63 11.41 3.46
C ALA A 27 6.69 10.54 2.76
N LEU A 28 6.37 9.25 2.50
CA LEU A 28 7.24 8.35 1.74
C LEU A 28 7.34 8.77 0.26
N LEU A 29 6.22 9.12 -0.36
CA LEU A 29 6.19 9.61 -1.74
C LEU A 29 6.99 10.91 -1.88
N ASP A 30 6.82 11.86 -0.95
CA ASP A 30 7.56 13.12 -0.90
C ASP A 30 9.08 12.90 -0.69
N ALA A 31 9.46 11.84 0.02
CA ALA A 31 10.85 11.41 0.19
C ALA A 31 11.43 10.65 -1.03
N GLY A 32 10.64 10.48 -2.09
CA GLY A 32 11.07 9.88 -3.36
C GLY A 32 10.93 8.35 -3.42
N TYR A 33 10.21 7.73 -2.49
CA TYR A 33 9.84 6.31 -2.59
C TYR A 33 8.72 6.13 -3.61
N LYS A 34 8.60 4.91 -4.14
CA LYS A 34 7.38 4.48 -4.83
C LYS A 34 6.55 3.65 -3.85
N VAL A 35 5.24 3.92 -3.76
CA VAL A 35 4.35 3.17 -2.86
C VAL A 35 3.21 2.57 -3.66
N ASN A 36 3.17 1.24 -3.70
CA ASN A 36 2.02 0.47 -4.17
C ASN A 36 1.15 0.11 -2.96
N VAL A 37 -0.15 0.22 -3.11
CA VAL A 37 -1.13 -0.12 -2.08
C VAL A 37 -2.14 -1.08 -2.67
N GLU A 38 -2.27 -2.26 -2.07
CA GLU A 38 -3.33 -3.18 -2.47
C GLU A 38 -4.70 -2.61 -2.09
N CYS A 39 -5.66 -2.73 -3.00
CA CYS A 39 -7.07 -2.53 -2.68
C CYS A 39 -7.47 -3.49 -1.55
N SER A 40 -8.19 -3.00 -0.55
CA SER A 40 -8.57 -3.82 0.61
C SER A 40 -9.99 -3.50 1.08
N PRO A 41 -10.90 -4.49 1.12
CA PRO A 41 -12.27 -4.27 1.56
C PRO A 41 -12.40 -4.10 3.09
N GLU A 42 -11.41 -4.55 3.85
CA GLU A 42 -11.45 -4.59 5.33
C GLU A 42 -10.63 -3.48 5.99
N ARG A 43 -9.80 -2.74 5.24
CA ARG A 43 -8.93 -1.71 5.79
C ARG A 43 -9.75 -0.52 6.31
N ILE A 44 -9.30 0.07 7.42
CA ILE A 44 -9.95 1.25 8.02
C ILE A 44 -9.87 2.53 7.15
N PHE A 45 -8.93 2.58 6.21
CA PHE A 45 -8.75 3.69 5.29
C PHE A 45 -9.24 3.29 3.92
N ASP A 46 -10.00 4.17 3.28
CA ASP A 46 -10.50 3.94 1.93
C ASP A 46 -9.35 3.97 0.92
N ASP A 47 -9.46 3.15 -0.12
CA ASP A 47 -8.54 3.15 -1.27
C ASP A 47 -8.35 4.56 -1.86
N SER A 48 -9.42 5.35 -1.91
CA SER A 48 -9.42 6.72 -2.42
C SER A 48 -8.55 7.69 -1.61
N GLU A 49 -8.35 7.43 -0.31
CA GLU A 49 -7.46 8.25 0.53
C GLU A 49 -5.99 8.05 0.16
N PHE A 50 -5.60 6.83 -0.21
CA PHE A 50 -4.25 6.53 -0.69
C PHE A 50 -4.02 7.05 -2.11
N GLU A 51 -5.02 6.92 -2.99
CA GLU A 51 -4.97 7.49 -4.34
C GLU A 51 -4.83 9.03 -4.29
N ALA A 52 -5.57 9.69 -3.39
CA ALA A 52 -5.52 11.15 -3.22
C ALA A 52 -4.15 11.68 -2.82
N VAL A 53 -3.31 10.87 -2.18
CA VAL A 53 -1.91 11.23 -1.84
C VAL A 53 -0.89 10.79 -2.89
N GLY A 54 -1.33 10.15 -3.97
CA GLY A 54 -0.49 9.74 -5.10
C GLY A 54 0.05 8.32 -5.03
N ALA A 55 -0.48 7.46 -4.16
CA ALA A 55 -0.12 6.05 -4.14
C ALA A 55 -0.67 5.32 -5.36
N THR A 56 0.02 4.27 -5.81
CA THR A 56 -0.48 3.41 -6.89
C THR A 56 -1.35 2.30 -6.32
N LEU A 57 -2.64 2.28 -6.65
CA LEU A 57 -3.51 1.18 -6.27
C LEU A 57 -3.30 -0.05 -7.16
N VAL A 58 -3.25 -1.22 -6.54
CA VAL A 58 -3.07 -2.52 -7.21
C VAL A 58 -4.04 -3.55 -6.64
N PRO A 59 -4.34 -4.65 -7.37
CA PRO A 59 -5.23 -5.69 -6.87
C PRO A 59 -4.75 -6.33 -5.56
N GLU A 60 -5.69 -6.77 -4.74
CA GLU A 60 -5.42 -7.56 -3.54
C GLU A 60 -4.61 -8.82 -3.84
N GLY A 61 -3.61 -9.12 -3.00
CA GLY A 61 -2.75 -10.30 -3.12
C GLY A 61 -1.76 -10.26 -4.28
N SER A 62 -1.65 -9.13 -4.98
CA SER A 62 -0.74 -8.95 -6.11
C SER A 62 0.73 -9.05 -5.72
N TRP A 63 1.07 -8.89 -4.44
CA TRP A 63 2.44 -9.10 -3.92
C TRP A 63 3.05 -10.46 -4.27
N LYS A 64 2.23 -11.46 -4.59
CA LYS A 64 2.67 -12.81 -5.00
C LYS A 64 3.11 -12.90 -6.46
N ASP A 65 2.81 -11.89 -7.28
CA ASP A 65 3.29 -11.81 -8.66
C ASP A 65 4.82 -11.63 -8.65
N GLU A 66 5.53 -12.43 -9.45
CA GLU A 66 6.99 -12.41 -9.56
C GLU A 66 7.54 -11.03 -9.97
N LYS A 67 6.72 -10.18 -10.61
CA LYS A 67 7.08 -8.83 -11.04
C LYS A 67 6.96 -7.78 -9.95
N MET A 68 6.33 -8.11 -8.82
CA MET A 68 6.13 -7.15 -7.72
C MET A 68 7.42 -6.94 -6.90
N PRO A 69 7.56 -5.76 -6.27
CA PRO A 69 8.71 -5.48 -5.42
C PRO A 69 8.77 -6.45 -4.24
N ARG A 70 10.00 -6.82 -3.85
CA ARG A 70 10.22 -7.74 -2.72
C ARG A 70 10.16 -7.07 -1.36
N GLN A 71 10.20 -5.73 -1.32
CA GLN A 71 10.05 -4.99 -0.07
C GLN A 71 8.56 -4.81 0.21
N ILE A 72 8.02 -5.82 0.89
CA ILE A 72 6.64 -5.89 1.35
C ILE A 72 6.60 -5.33 2.76
N ILE A 73 5.61 -4.50 3.03
CA ILE A 73 5.35 -3.87 4.34
C ILE A 73 3.90 -4.07 4.76
#